data_AF-A0A7L2ASP2-F1
#
_entry.id   AF-A0A7L2ASP2-F1
#
_cell.length_a   1.000
_cell.length_b   1.000
_cell.length_c   1.000
_cell.angle_alpha   90.00
_cell.angle_beta   90.00
_cell.angle_gamma   90.00
#
_symmetry.space_group_name_H-M   'P 1'
#
loop_
_entity.id
_entity.type
_entity.pdbx_description
1 polymer ?
#
loop_
_entity_poly.entity_id
_entity_poly.type
_entity_poly.pdbx_seq_one_letter_code
_entity_poly.pdbx_strand_id
1 'polypeptide(L)'
;SGPCEAGFYCLGGSALPNPMDGVVGNICPRGHFCPAGSSSPSPCPPGFFLAHRGGQSEQDCQPCFPGWFCSRRGQSSPEGLPLECPAGYYCPSGTKAANQYPCPEGTYSNQTRLGSARQCQPCPGGTFCASAGLGKTTSEGPCSAGYHCPPGQVSAPPAPHRCPRGFYCPLGSASPVPCESGTYQSQEGKDLCDLCPAGLFC
;
A
#
# COMPACT_ATOMS: atom_id res chain seq x y z
N SER A 1 16.52 -15.85 46.99
CA SER A 1 16.55 -15.02 45.77
C SER A 1 15.15 -15.01 45.16
N GLY A 2 14.71 -13.87 44.59
CA GLY A 2 13.41 -13.74 43.93
C GLY A 2 13.56 -13.25 42.49
N PRO A 3 12.51 -13.35 41.66
CA PRO A 3 12.55 -12.86 40.28
C PRO A 3 12.60 -11.32 40.24
N CYS A 4 13.25 -10.78 39.21
CA CYS A 4 13.17 -9.35 38.86
C CYS A 4 11.69 -8.99 38.56
N GLU A 5 11.24 -7.79 38.95
CA GLU A 5 9.87 -7.35 38.73
C GLU A 5 9.61 -7.10 37.24
N ALA A 6 8.38 -7.39 36.78
CA ALA A 6 8.02 -7.11 35.39
C ALA A 6 8.16 -5.61 35.10
N GLY A 7 8.66 -5.27 33.91
CA GLY A 7 9.03 -3.89 33.55
C GLY A 7 10.46 -3.51 33.93
N PHE A 8 11.22 -4.42 34.55
CA PHE A 8 12.63 -4.22 34.91
C PHE A 8 13.48 -5.42 34.47
N TYR A 9 14.79 -5.18 34.29
CA TYR A 9 15.76 -6.23 34.04
C TYR A 9 16.91 -6.14 35.04
N CYS A 10 17.41 -7.29 35.49
CA CYS A 10 18.43 -7.42 36.52
C CYS A 10 19.68 -8.10 35.95
N LEU A 11 20.84 -7.42 35.95
CA LEU A 11 22.11 -7.93 35.43
C LEU A 11 22.85 -8.84 36.43
N GLY A 12 22.58 -8.68 37.73
CA GLY A 12 23.16 -9.46 38.82
C GLY A 12 23.48 -8.58 40.04
N GLY A 13 23.40 -9.15 41.25
CA GLY A 13 23.74 -8.43 42.49
C GLY A 13 22.73 -7.37 42.95
N SER A 14 21.56 -7.27 42.31
CA SER A 14 20.51 -6.34 42.72
C SER A 14 19.86 -6.77 44.05
N ALA A 15 19.81 -5.85 45.01
CA ALA A 15 19.09 -6.04 46.28
C ALA A 15 17.58 -5.80 46.15
N LEU A 16 17.15 -5.17 45.06
CA LEU A 16 15.75 -4.82 44.77
C LEU A 16 15.29 -5.50 43.48
N PRO A 17 14.00 -5.89 43.38
CA PRO A 17 13.47 -6.49 42.16
C PRO A 17 13.25 -5.47 41.02
N ASN A 18 13.32 -4.17 41.31
CA ASN A 18 13.06 -3.05 40.39
C ASN A 18 14.21 -2.02 40.33
N PRO A 19 15.43 -2.43 39.95
CA PRO A 19 16.59 -1.54 39.91
C PRO A 19 16.44 -0.43 38.86
N MET A 20 16.99 0.76 39.13
CA MET A 20 16.97 1.92 38.21
C MET A 20 18.35 2.59 38.04
N ASP A 21 19.40 2.05 38.67
CA ASP A 21 20.74 2.63 38.69
C ASP A 21 21.55 2.33 37.42
N GLY A 22 21.11 1.38 36.59
CA GLY A 22 21.80 0.94 35.39
C GLY A 22 23.05 0.08 35.65
N VAL A 23 23.40 -0.16 36.91
CA VAL A 23 24.59 -0.91 37.32
C VAL A 23 24.23 -2.37 37.59
N VAL A 24 23.22 -2.61 38.44
CA VAL A 24 22.73 -3.96 38.76
C VAL A 24 21.45 -4.33 38.00
N GLY A 25 20.88 -3.35 37.28
CA GLY A 25 19.71 -3.49 36.43
C GLY A 25 19.09 -2.13 36.11
N ASN A 26 18.02 -2.10 35.32
CA ASN A 26 17.30 -0.87 35.02
C ASN A 26 15.83 -1.12 34.66
N ILE A 27 15.05 -0.03 34.57
CA ILE A 27 13.73 -0.04 33.93
C ILE A 27 13.87 -0.47 32.48
N CYS A 28 12.93 -1.29 32.01
CA CYS A 28 12.91 -1.77 30.64
C CYS A 28 12.93 -0.58 29.66
N PRO A 29 13.90 -0.50 28.73
CA PRO A 29 14.02 0.63 27.83
C PRO A 29 12.85 0.67 26.85
N ARG A 30 12.67 1.83 26.21
CA ARG A 30 11.69 1.97 25.13
C ARG A 30 11.98 0.97 24.01
N GLY A 31 10.93 0.56 23.30
CA GLY A 31 10.98 -0.46 22.26
C GLY A 31 11.13 -1.89 22.77
N HIS A 32 11.24 -2.10 24.08
CA HIS A 32 11.48 -3.41 24.68
C HIS A 32 10.49 -3.68 25.81
N PHE A 33 10.28 -4.96 26.10
CA PHE A 33 9.51 -5.46 27.22
C PHE A 33 10.33 -6.46 28.05
N CYS A 34 10.01 -6.53 29.34
CA CYS A 34 10.75 -7.29 30.33
C CYS A 34 9.74 -8.03 31.24
N PRO A 35 9.44 -9.32 30.97
CA PRO A 35 8.62 -10.15 31.85
C PRO A 35 9.31 -10.37 33.21
N ALA A 36 8.56 -10.83 34.22
CA ALA A 36 9.13 -11.13 35.53
C ALA A 36 10.30 -12.12 35.41
N GLY A 37 11.42 -11.82 36.09
CA GLY A 37 12.65 -12.61 36.03
C GLY A 37 13.60 -12.27 34.87
N SER A 38 13.34 -11.19 34.13
CA SER A 38 14.20 -10.79 33.00
C SER A 38 15.61 -10.40 33.43
N SER A 39 16.62 -10.97 32.76
CA SER A 39 18.02 -10.56 32.87
C SER A 39 18.44 -9.58 31.77
N SER A 40 17.63 -9.42 30.73
CA SER A 40 17.86 -8.47 29.65
C SER A 40 16.52 -8.06 28.99
N PRO A 41 16.45 -6.87 28.36
CA PRO A 41 15.26 -6.42 27.64
C PRO A 41 14.99 -7.21 26.36
N SER A 42 13.73 -7.60 26.12
CA SER A 42 13.30 -8.24 24.87
C SER A 42 12.70 -7.21 23.90
N PRO A 43 13.14 -7.13 22.63
CA PRO A 43 12.65 -6.11 21.70
C PRO A 43 11.24 -6.42 21.19
N CYS A 44 10.42 -5.39 20.98
CA CYS A 44 9.16 -5.53 20.26
C CYS A 44 9.40 -6.02 18.81
N PRO A 45 8.53 -6.89 18.27
CA PRO A 45 8.65 -7.43 16.93
C PRO A 45 8.38 -6.37 15.83
N PRO A 46 8.77 -6.62 14.56
CA PRO A 46 8.41 -5.73 13.45
C PRO A 46 6.89 -5.61 13.31
N GLY A 47 6.44 -4.42 12.90
CA GLY A 47 5.03 -4.02 12.93
C GLY A 47 4.61 -3.39 14.26
N PHE A 48 5.44 -3.46 15.30
CA PHE A 48 5.13 -2.93 16.62
C PHE A 48 6.24 -2.01 17.15
N PHE A 49 5.87 -1.12 18.07
CA PHE A 49 6.76 -0.18 18.74
C PHE A 49 6.35 0.00 20.20
N LEU A 50 7.25 0.49 21.03
CA LEU A 50 6.94 0.86 22.42
C LEU A 50 7.58 2.20 22.76
N ALA A 51 6.75 3.24 22.91
CA ALA A 51 7.23 4.61 23.14
C ALA A 51 7.58 4.91 24.61
N HIS A 52 7.10 4.10 25.55
CA HIS A 52 7.36 4.28 26.98
C HIS A 52 8.36 3.24 27.50
N ARG A 53 8.97 3.54 28.65
CA ARG A 53 9.83 2.59 29.38
C ARG A 53 8.95 1.72 30.29
N GLY A 54 9.47 0.59 30.72
CA GLY A 54 8.81 -0.29 31.69
C GLY A 54 7.80 -1.26 31.07
N GLY A 55 7.92 -1.57 29.77
CA GLY A 55 7.13 -2.63 29.14
C GLY A 55 7.34 -3.96 29.88
N GLN A 56 6.25 -4.66 30.18
CA GLN A 56 6.22 -5.89 30.96
C GLN A 56 6.09 -7.12 30.06
N SER A 57 5.35 -7.00 28.96
CA SER A 57 5.11 -8.12 28.05
C SER A 57 5.01 -7.66 26.60
N GLU A 58 4.99 -8.62 25.67
CA GLU A 58 4.79 -8.34 24.25
C GLU A 58 3.44 -7.64 23.98
N GLN A 59 2.45 -7.78 24.86
CA GLN A 59 1.14 -7.12 24.73
C GLN A 59 1.23 -5.60 24.91
N ASP A 60 2.28 -5.11 25.55
CA ASP A 60 2.50 -3.66 25.70
C ASP A 60 2.97 -3.05 24.39
N CYS A 61 3.61 -3.85 23.51
CA CYS A 61 4.04 -3.41 22.19
C CYS A 61 2.83 -2.96 21.37
N GLN A 62 2.85 -1.70 20.95
CA GLN A 62 1.76 -1.09 20.20
C GLN A 62 1.95 -1.31 18.70
N PRO A 63 0.89 -1.67 17.96
CA PRO A 63 0.99 -1.80 16.51
C PRO A 63 1.27 -0.44 15.89
N CYS A 64 2.07 -0.42 14.83
CA CYS A 64 2.30 0.81 14.09
C CYS A 64 1.01 1.31 13.45
N PHE A 65 0.84 2.62 13.44
CA PHE A 65 -0.40 3.25 13.02
C PHE A 65 -0.67 3.07 11.52
N PRO A 66 -1.94 3.08 11.09
CA PRO A 66 -2.28 3.11 9.67
C PRO A 66 -1.60 4.28 8.96
N GLY A 67 -1.13 4.06 7.72
CA GLY A 67 -0.32 5.02 6.98
C GLY A 67 1.18 4.96 7.31
N TRP A 68 1.58 4.07 8.22
CA TRP A 68 2.96 3.90 8.65
C TRP A 68 3.34 2.42 8.74
N PHE A 69 4.64 2.15 8.68
CA PHE A 69 5.18 0.81 8.89
C PHE A 69 6.42 0.81 9.80
N CYS A 70 6.67 -0.34 10.43
CA CYS A 70 7.77 -0.54 11.36
C CYS A 70 8.56 -1.79 10.99
N SER A 71 9.73 -1.59 10.38
CA SER A 71 10.54 -2.68 9.83
C SER A 71 11.56 -3.28 10.79
N ARG A 72 12.02 -2.51 11.79
CA ARG A 72 13.02 -2.95 12.77
C ARG A 72 12.38 -3.45 14.06
N ARG A 73 13.00 -4.45 14.68
CA ARG A 73 12.75 -4.84 16.06
C ARG A 73 13.18 -3.74 17.03
N GLY A 74 12.53 -3.61 18.17
CA GLY A 74 12.96 -2.70 19.23
C GLY A 74 12.63 -1.22 19.00
N GLN A 75 11.64 -0.91 18.16
CA GLN A 75 11.32 0.48 17.78
C GLN A 75 10.67 1.29 18.91
N SER A 76 11.12 2.54 19.11
CA SER A 76 10.72 3.41 20.24
C SER A 76 10.30 4.85 19.90
N SER A 77 10.67 5.38 18.72
CA SER A 77 10.47 6.78 18.24
C SER A 77 11.19 7.87 19.07
N PRO A 78 12.04 8.78 18.49
CA PRO A 78 11.68 9.73 17.42
C PRO A 78 12.65 9.91 16.22
N GLU A 79 13.80 9.25 16.14
CA GLU A 79 14.69 9.27 14.94
C GLU A 79 14.86 7.90 14.27
N GLY A 80 14.18 6.89 14.82
CA GLY A 80 13.76 5.66 14.15
C GLY A 80 12.25 5.76 13.93
N LEU A 81 11.87 6.72 13.08
CA LEU A 81 10.50 7.12 12.80
C LEU A 81 9.67 5.90 12.34
N PRO A 82 8.38 5.79 12.71
CA PRO A 82 7.45 5.05 11.86
C PRO A 82 7.69 5.55 10.43
N LEU A 83 7.92 4.64 9.51
CA LEU A 83 8.23 5.02 8.14
C LEU A 83 6.91 5.24 7.42
N GLU A 84 6.79 6.37 6.73
CA GLU A 84 5.59 6.68 5.98
C GLU A 84 5.35 5.60 4.93
N CYS A 85 4.08 5.22 4.76
CA CYS A 85 3.75 4.31 3.68
C CYS A 85 4.07 4.97 2.33
N PRO A 86 4.89 4.33 1.47
CA PRO A 86 5.31 4.95 0.22
C PRO A 86 4.17 5.00 -0.80
N ALA A 87 4.29 5.89 -1.78
CA ALA A 87 3.38 5.94 -2.92
C ALA A 87 3.32 4.58 -3.64
N GLY A 88 2.13 4.23 -4.09
CA GLY A 88 1.81 2.92 -4.69
C GLY A 88 1.46 1.84 -3.67
N TYR A 89 1.59 2.12 -2.37
CA TYR A 89 1.32 1.15 -1.30
C TYR A 89 0.38 1.74 -0.25
N TYR A 90 -0.27 0.85 0.50
CA TYR A 90 -1.01 1.20 1.70
C TYR A 90 -0.49 0.39 2.88
N CYS A 91 -0.64 0.91 4.09
CA CYS A 91 -0.06 0.33 5.30
C CYS A 91 -1.14 0.31 6.38
N PRO A 92 -1.90 -0.79 6.53
CA PRO A 92 -2.80 -0.97 7.66
C PRO A 92 -2.02 -1.04 8.99
N SER A 93 -2.74 -1.09 10.11
CA SER A 93 -2.10 -1.19 11.43
C SER A 93 -1.21 -2.43 11.53
N GLY A 94 -0.02 -2.27 12.11
CA GLY A 94 0.93 -3.37 12.26
C GLY A 94 1.76 -3.71 11.03
N THR A 95 1.81 -2.84 10.02
CA THR A 95 2.61 -3.08 8.80
C THR A 95 4.09 -3.17 9.11
N LYS A 96 4.74 -4.22 8.59
CA LYS A 96 6.14 -4.55 8.87
C LYS A 96 7.09 -4.04 7.78
N ALA A 97 6.60 -3.85 6.56
CA ALA A 97 7.42 -3.40 5.44
C ALA A 97 6.66 -2.43 4.53
N ALA A 98 7.41 -1.51 3.92
CA ALA A 98 6.88 -0.46 3.04
C ALA A 98 6.12 -1.02 1.83
N ASN A 99 6.57 -2.16 1.32
CA ASN A 99 6.07 -2.80 0.11
C ASN A 99 5.07 -3.95 0.40
N GLN A 100 4.66 -4.11 1.66
CA GLN A 100 3.88 -5.28 2.09
C GLN A 100 2.47 -5.30 1.49
N TYR A 101 1.85 -4.13 1.31
CA TYR A 101 0.52 -4.04 0.73
C TYR A 101 0.49 -3.04 -0.44
N PRO A 102 0.78 -3.52 -1.67
CA PRO A 102 0.67 -2.68 -2.86
C PRO A 102 -0.79 -2.32 -3.14
N CYS A 103 -1.02 -1.14 -3.72
CA CYS A 103 -2.29 -0.87 -4.38
C CYS A 103 -2.54 -1.96 -5.44
N PRO A 104 -3.74 -2.56 -5.47
CA PRO A 104 -4.05 -3.68 -6.35
C PRO A 104 -3.99 -3.26 -7.83
N GLU A 105 -3.87 -4.24 -8.72
CA GLU A 105 -3.94 -4.03 -10.17
C GLU A 105 -5.21 -3.27 -10.56
N GLY A 106 -5.11 -2.45 -11.60
CA GLY A 106 -6.18 -1.54 -12.00
C GLY A 106 -6.28 -0.29 -11.11
N THR A 107 -5.44 -0.17 -10.09
CA THR A 107 -5.35 1.02 -9.24
C THR A 107 -3.91 1.52 -9.10
N TYR A 108 -3.76 2.78 -8.72
CA TYR A 108 -2.49 3.43 -8.44
C TYR A 108 -2.66 4.40 -7.28
N SER A 109 -1.56 4.90 -6.72
CA SER A 109 -1.61 6.00 -5.76
C SER A 109 -0.31 6.79 -5.77
N ASN A 110 -0.37 8.08 -6.09
CA ASN A 110 0.77 8.98 -5.97
C ASN A 110 0.94 9.57 -4.56
N GLN A 111 0.02 9.29 -3.65
CA GLN A 111 0.04 9.79 -2.28
C GLN A 111 0.83 8.86 -1.36
N THR A 112 1.50 9.43 -0.36
CA THR A 112 2.09 8.67 0.76
C THR A 112 1.10 8.55 1.91
N ARG A 113 1.42 7.71 2.90
CA ARG A 113 0.62 7.48 4.12
C ARG A 113 -0.80 6.93 3.91
N LEU A 114 -1.00 6.09 2.92
CA LEU A 114 -2.27 5.36 2.80
C LEU A 114 -2.36 4.31 3.91
N GLY A 115 -3.50 4.25 4.60
CA GLY A 115 -3.82 3.23 5.60
C GLY A 115 -4.66 2.08 5.06
N SER A 116 -5.23 2.22 3.87
CA SER A 116 -6.16 1.25 3.29
C SER A 116 -6.12 1.22 1.76
N ALA A 117 -6.38 0.03 1.19
CA ALA A 117 -6.55 -0.17 -0.26
C ALA A 117 -7.65 0.72 -0.87
N ARG A 118 -8.66 1.11 -0.09
CA ARG A 118 -9.75 1.98 -0.56
C ARG A 118 -9.29 3.40 -0.92
N GLN A 119 -8.10 3.79 -0.47
CA GLN A 119 -7.49 5.08 -0.79
C GLN A 119 -6.69 5.01 -2.10
N CYS A 120 -6.51 3.83 -2.69
CA CYS A 120 -5.94 3.68 -4.02
C CYS A 120 -6.95 4.17 -5.07
N GLN A 121 -6.46 4.90 -6.07
CA GLN A 121 -7.26 5.48 -7.12
C GLN A 121 -7.36 4.52 -8.31
N PRO A 122 -8.54 4.35 -8.93
CA PRO A 122 -8.65 3.55 -10.14
C PRO A 122 -7.83 4.20 -11.26
N CYS A 123 -7.22 3.37 -12.10
CA CYS A 123 -6.44 3.89 -13.22
C CYS A 123 -7.32 4.67 -14.19
N PRO A 124 -6.82 5.79 -14.76
CA PRO A 124 -7.64 6.65 -15.61
C PRO A 124 -8.18 5.88 -16.82
N GLY A 125 -9.41 6.20 -17.21
CA GLY A 125 -9.96 5.69 -18.46
C GLY A 125 -9.08 6.08 -19.65
N GLY A 126 -8.98 5.20 -20.64
CA GLY A 126 -8.03 5.35 -21.75
C GLY A 126 -6.65 4.73 -21.48
N THR A 127 -6.37 4.33 -20.25
CA THR A 127 -5.12 3.69 -19.85
C THR A 127 -5.33 2.43 -19.02
N PHE A 128 -4.27 1.66 -18.82
CA PHE A 128 -4.31 0.45 -18.00
C PHE A 128 -3.15 0.39 -17.00
N CYS A 129 -3.35 -0.43 -15.96
CA CYS A 129 -2.43 -0.72 -14.88
C CYS A 129 -2.44 -2.23 -14.60
N ALA A 130 -1.59 -2.96 -15.30
CA ALA A 130 -1.40 -4.39 -15.13
C ALA A 130 -0.62 -4.70 -13.84
N SER A 131 0.33 -3.86 -13.46
CA SER A 131 1.11 -4.07 -12.24
C SER A 131 0.44 -3.49 -10.99
N ALA A 132 0.55 -4.21 -9.88
CA ALA A 132 0.26 -3.68 -8.55
C ALA A 132 1.39 -2.74 -8.09
N GLY A 133 1.11 -1.85 -7.14
CA GLY A 133 2.15 -1.02 -6.51
C GLY A 133 2.51 0.26 -7.27
N LEU A 134 1.67 0.71 -8.19
CA LEU A 134 1.95 1.88 -9.03
C LEU A 134 1.89 3.18 -8.22
N GLY A 135 3.09 3.71 -7.91
CA GLY A 135 3.25 4.91 -7.09
C GLY A 135 3.63 6.18 -7.87
N LYS A 136 4.64 6.07 -8.74
CA LYS A 136 5.18 7.23 -9.47
C LYS A 136 4.51 7.47 -10.82
N THR A 137 3.98 6.41 -11.42
CA THR A 137 3.31 6.41 -12.71
C THR A 137 1.81 6.17 -12.51
N THR A 138 1.00 7.02 -13.12
CA THR A 138 -0.47 6.97 -13.08
C THR A 138 -1.03 5.79 -13.88
N SER A 139 -0.25 5.28 -14.85
CA SER A 139 -0.60 4.19 -15.75
C SER A 139 0.65 3.58 -16.41
N GLU A 140 0.52 2.37 -16.95
CA GLU A 140 1.61 1.69 -17.69
C GLU A 140 1.54 1.91 -19.21
N GLY A 141 0.38 2.33 -19.73
CA GLY A 141 0.23 2.69 -21.13
C GLY A 141 -1.22 2.96 -21.53
N PRO A 142 -1.44 3.45 -22.76
CA PRO A 142 -2.77 3.59 -23.34
C PRO A 142 -3.35 2.23 -23.72
N CYS A 143 -4.67 2.15 -23.78
CA CYS A 143 -5.36 0.96 -24.28
C CYS A 143 -5.24 0.83 -25.80
N SER A 144 -5.29 -0.41 -26.28
CA SER A 144 -5.16 -0.75 -27.70
C SER A 144 -6.28 -0.15 -28.53
N ALA A 145 -5.93 0.31 -29.74
CA ALA A 145 -6.90 0.74 -30.73
C ALA A 145 -7.90 -0.38 -31.05
N GLY A 146 -9.16 -0.02 -31.31
CA GLY A 146 -10.28 -0.95 -31.46
C GLY A 146 -10.93 -1.36 -30.13
N TYR A 147 -10.42 -0.90 -28.99
CA TYR A 147 -10.99 -1.15 -27.67
C TYR A 147 -11.23 0.16 -26.93
N HIS A 148 -12.27 0.21 -26.10
CA HIS A 148 -12.44 1.27 -25.11
C HIS A 148 -12.05 0.74 -23.73
N CYS A 149 -11.60 1.61 -22.84
CA CYS A 149 -11.25 1.19 -21.49
C CYS A 149 -11.76 2.19 -20.45
N PRO A 150 -12.85 1.86 -19.74
CA PRO A 150 -13.30 2.66 -18.61
C PRO A 150 -12.25 2.60 -17.48
N PRO A 151 -12.32 3.50 -16.49
CA PRO A 151 -11.35 3.52 -15.39
C PRO A 151 -11.17 2.17 -14.71
N GLY A 152 -9.94 1.86 -14.30
CA GLY A 152 -9.62 0.65 -13.55
C GLY A 152 -9.20 -0.58 -14.38
N GLN A 153 -8.81 -0.41 -15.64
CA GLN A 153 -8.37 -1.56 -16.45
C GLN A 153 -6.98 -2.06 -16.06
N VAL A 154 -6.81 -3.38 -16.21
CA VAL A 154 -5.55 -4.10 -15.95
C VAL A 154 -4.83 -4.53 -17.24
N SER A 155 -5.41 -4.32 -18.41
CA SER A 155 -4.82 -4.74 -19.68
C SER A 155 -5.02 -3.71 -20.79
N ALA A 156 -4.08 -3.71 -21.75
CA ALA A 156 -4.15 -2.83 -22.92
C ALA A 156 -5.34 -3.17 -23.84
N PRO A 157 -5.60 -4.43 -24.23
CA PRO A 157 -6.86 -4.86 -24.81
C PRO A 157 -7.75 -5.48 -23.72
N PRO A 158 -8.66 -4.73 -23.09
CA PRO A 158 -9.66 -5.31 -22.23
C PRO A 158 -10.62 -6.19 -23.04
N ALA A 159 -10.64 -7.49 -22.74
CA ALA A 159 -11.45 -8.48 -23.46
C ALA A 159 -12.95 -8.14 -23.61
N PRO A 160 -13.66 -7.56 -22.60
CA PRO A 160 -15.08 -7.23 -22.72
C PRO A 160 -15.36 -5.89 -23.43
N HIS A 161 -14.35 -5.07 -23.73
CA HIS A 161 -14.56 -3.69 -24.17
C HIS A 161 -14.12 -3.44 -25.62
N ARG A 162 -14.49 -4.35 -26.52
CA ARG A 162 -14.39 -4.11 -27.96
C ARG A 162 -15.20 -2.88 -28.35
N CYS A 163 -14.73 -2.12 -29.33
CA CYS A 163 -15.50 -0.97 -29.82
C CYS A 163 -16.82 -1.43 -30.45
N PRO A 164 -17.98 -0.91 -30.02
CA PRO A 164 -19.27 -1.32 -30.55
C PRO A 164 -19.52 -0.77 -31.96
N ARG A 165 -20.46 -1.39 -32.69
CA ARG A 165 -20.91 -0.94 -34.01
C ARG A 165 -21.49 0.48 -33.92
N GLY A 166 -21.26 1.28 -34.95
CA GLY A 166 -21.60 2.71 -34.98
C GLY A 166 -20.61 3.62 -34.26
N PHE A 167 -19.56 3.04 -33.67
CA PHE A 167 -18.50 3.77 -32.97
C PHE A 167 -17.13 3.29 -33.46
N TYR A 168 -16.11 4.11 -33.20
CA TYR A 168 -14.70 3.78 -33.37
C TYR A 168 -13.92 4.15 -32.11
N CYS A 169 -12.82 3.45 -31.87
CA CYS A 169 -12.02 3.59 -30.66
C CYS A 169 -10.54 3.73 -31.03
N PRO A 170 -10.02 4.96 -31.20
CA PRO A 170 -8.59 5.18 -31.38
C PRO A 170 -7.79 4.73 -30.15
N LEU A 171 -6.46 4.68 -30.27
CA LEU A 171 -5.55 4.34 -29.17
C LEU A 171 -5.84 5.19 -27.93
N GLY A 172 -6.02 4.56 -26.77
CA GLY A 172 -6.29 5.24 -25.51
C GLY A 172 -7.71 5.75 -25.32
N SER A 173 -8.70 5.17 -26.01
CA SER A 173 -10.10 5.55 -25.85
C SER A 173 -10.67 5.13 -24.50
N ALA A 174 -11.10 6.10 -23.68
CA ALA A 174 -11.82 5.80 -22.43
C ALA A 174 -13.25 5.30 -22.68
N SER A 175 -13.86 5.79 -23.76
CA SER A 175 -15.22 5.47 -24.19
C SER A 175 -15.27 5.37 -25.71
N PRO A 176 -16.25 4.66 -26.30
CA PRO A 176 -16.46 4.64 -27.74
C PRO A 176 -16.78 6.03 -28.30
N VAL A 177 -16.20 6.38 -29.45
CA VAL A 177 -16.45 7.64 -30.16
C VAL A 177 -17.44 7.38 -31.30
N PRO A 178 -18.57 8.10 -31.39
CA PRO A 178 -19.55 7.86 -32.45
C PRO A 178 -18.97 8.22 -33.83
N CYS A 179 -19.39 7.51 -34.86
CA CYS A 179 -19.07 7.92 -36.23
C CYS A 179 -19.79 9.23 -36.57
N GLU A 180 -19.04 10.20 -37.07
CA GLU A 180 -19.56 11.48 -37.57
C GLU A 180 -20.39 11.26 -38.85
N SER A 181 -21.30 12.19 -39.14
CA SER A 181 -22.12 12.13 -40.36
C SER A 181 -21.24 12.05 -41.61
N GLY A 182 -21.61 11.17 -42.55
CA GLY A 182 -20.81 10.82 -43.72
C GLY A 182 -19.86 9.63 -43.50
N THR A 183 -19.84 9.05 -42.30
CA THR A 183 -19.07 7.83 -41.97
C THR A 183 -19.91 6.81 -41.22
N TYR A 184 -19.51 5.54 -41.23
CA TYR A 184 -20.20 4.46 -40.53
C TYR A 184 -19.23 3.40 -40.01
N GLN A 185 -19.67 2.59 -39.04
CA GLN A 185 -18.92 1.42 -38.62
C GLN A 185 -19.84 0.22 -38.39
N SER A 186 -19.69 -0.80 -39.22
CA SER A 186 -20.53 -2.00 -39.23
C SER A 186 -19.95 -3.19 -38.46
N GLN A 187 -18.66 -3.14 -38.09
CA GLN A 187 -17.95 -4.19 -37.38
C GLN A 187 -17.57 -3.72 -35.98
N GLU A 188 -17.45 -4.67 -35.05
CA GLU A 188 -16.89 -4.38 -33.73
C GLU A 188 -15.37 -4.34 -33.78
N GLY A 189 -14.75 -3.68 -32.80
CA GLY A 189 -13.31 -3.70 -32.63
C GLY A 189 -12.54 -2.77 -33.57
N LYS A 190 -13.21 -1.76 -34.13
CA LYS A 190 -12.61 -0.85 -35.11
C LYS A 190 -12.10 0.43 -34.47
N ASP A 191 -10.99 0.90 -34.97
CA ASP A 191 -10.26 2.09 -34.54
C ASP A 191 -10.50 3.31 -35.43
N LEU A 192 -11.25 3.14 -36.52
CA LEU A 192 -11.68 4.19 -37.43
C LEU A 192 -13.07 3.88 -38.02
N CYS A 193 -13.80 4.92 -38.42
CA CYS A 193 -15.03 4.77 -39.21
C CYS A 193 -14.72 4.67 -40.72
N ASP A 194 -15.55 3.91 -41.42
CA ASP A 194 -15.50 3.76 -42.87
C ASP A 194 -16.31 4.89 -43.54
N LEU A 195 -15.84 5.38 -44.69
CA LEU A 195 -16.56 6.40 -45.47
C LEU A 195 -17.82 5.80 -46.10
N CYS A 196 -18.92 6.54 -46.05
CA CYS A 196 -20.14 6.15 -46.74
C CYS A 196 -19.89 6.01 -48.25
N PRO A 197 -20.29 4.90 -48.89
CA PRO A 197 -20.13 4.74 -50.33
C PRO A 197 -20.94 5.79 -51.09
N ALA A 198 -20.48 6.15 -52.30
CA ALA A 198 -21.16 7.13 -53.14
C ALA A 198 -22.62 6.73 -53.40
N GLY A 199 -23.55 7.68 -53.19
CA GLY A 199 -24.98 7.47 -53.39
C GLY A 199 -25.74 6.90 -52.17
N LEU A 200 -25.07 6.66 -51.05
CA LEU A 200 -25.68 6.25 -49.78
C LEU A 200 -25.58 7.38 -48.73
N PHE A 201 -26.53 7.43 -47.80
CA PHE A 201 -26.48 8.34 -46.66
C PHE A 201 -26.21 7.57 -45.36
N CYS A 202 -25.28 8.13 -44.61
CA CYS A 202 -24.92 7.94 -43.23
C CYS A 202 -24.22 9.26 -42.83
#